data_AF-A0AAD9P633-F1
#
_entry.id   AF-A0AAD9P633-F1
#
_cell.length_a   1.000
_cell.length_b   1.000
_cell.length_c   1.000
_cell.angle_alpha   90.00
_cell.angle_beta   90.00
_cell.angle_gamma   90.00
#
_symmetry.space_group_name_H-M   'P 1'
#
loop_
_entity.id
_entity.type
_entity.pdbx_description
1 polymer ?
#
loop_
_entity_poly.entity_id
_entity_poly.type
_entity_poly.pdbx_seq_one_letter_code
_entity_poly.pdbx_strand_id
1 'polypeptide(L)'
;MYACMYVCMYVCMYVCMYVCMYVFMYVCMYVCMYVCMYVCMYVCIMYVCMYVCMYVCMYVCMYVCMYVCMYVCMYVCMYVCMYVCMYVCMYVCMYVFINNEV
;
A
#
# COMPACT_ATOMS: atom_id res chain seq x y z
N MET A 1 -68.12 22.47 7.65
CA MET A 1 -67.48 21.53 6.69
C MET A 1 -66.38 22.19 5.85
N TYR A 2 -66.64 23.28 5.14
CA TYR A 2 -65.61 23.96 4.32
C TYR A 2 -64.37 24.42 5.09
N ALA A 3 -64.54 24.98 6.29
CA ALA A 3 -63.41 25.39 7.13
C ALA A 3 -62.52 24.21 7.56
N CYS A 4 -63.12 23.07 7.98
CA CYS A 4 -62.36 21.87 8.34
C CYS A 4 -61.60 21.28 7.15
N MET A 5 -62.21 21.25 5.96
CA MET A 5 -61.55 20.78 4.74
C MET A 5 -60.37 21.67 4.35
N TYR A 6 -60.52 22.99 4.47
CA TYR A 6 -59.46 23.94 4.16
C TYR A 6 -58.27 23.83 5.12
N VAL A 7 -58.54 23.71 6.43
CA VAL A 7 -57.50 23.52 7.44
C VAL A 7 -56.79 22.18 7.26
N CYS A 8 -57.52 21.08 7.03
CA CYS A 8 -56.90 19.78 6.77
C CYS A 8 -56.00 19.80 5.54
N MET A 9 -56.45 20.40 4.43
CA MET A 9 -55.66 20.52 3.20
C MET A 9 -54.40 21.36 3.41
N TYR A 10 -54.53 22.50 4.10
CA TYR A 10 -53.40 23.39 4.35
C TYR A 10 -52.36 22.75 5.27
N VAL A 11 -52.80 22.09 6.34
CA VAL A 11 -51.91 21.37 7.26
C VAL A 11 -51.26 20.19 6.57
N CYS A 12 -52.00 19.37 5.80
CA CYS A 12 -51.41 18.26 5.06
C CYS A 12 -50.37 18.75 4.04
N MET A 13 -50.69 19.78 3.25
CA MET A 13 -49.75 20.34 2.27
C MET A 13 -48.50 20.89 2.96
N TYR A 14 -48.67 21.64 4.04
CA TYR A 14 -47.54 22.24 4.74
C TYR A 14 -46.67 21.17 5.39
N VAL A 15 -47.27 20.19 6.08
CA VAL A 15 -46.53 19.09 6.71
C VAL A 15 -45.84 18.22 5.66
N CYS A 16 -46.52 17.82 4.58
CA CYS A 16 -45.89 17.05 3.51
C CYS A 16 -44.73 17.82 2.88
N MET A 17 -44.92 19.09 2.53
CA MET A 17 -43.85 19.89 1.91
C MET A 17 -42.68 20.08 2.88
N TYR A 18 -42.94 20.42 4.14
CA TYR A 18 -41.87 20.67 5.10
C TYR A 18 -41.14 19.37 5.45
N VAL A 19 -41.85 18.29 5.75
CA VAL A 19 -41.25 17.00 6.09
C VAL A 19 -40.50 16.43 4.89
N CYS A 20 -41.09 16.41 3.70
CA CYS A 20 -40.39 15.89 2.51
C CYS A 20 -39.15 16.72 2.18
N MET A 21 -39.23 18.05 2.20
CA MET A 21 -38.08 18.90 1.88
C MET A 21 -37.00 18.80 2.95
N TYR A 22 -37.36 18.79 4.23
CA TYR A 22 -36.40 18.74 5.32
C TYR A 22 -35.74 17.36 5.42
N VAL A 23 -36.52 16.28 5.34
CA VAL A 23 -35.99 14.91 5.35
C VAL A 23 -35.14 14.66 4.11
N PHE A 24 -35.58 15.07 2.92
CA PHE A 24 -34.78 14.88 1.71
C PHE A 24 -33.48 15.68 1.79
N MET A 25 -33.54 16.98 2.13
CA MET A 25 -32.34 17.81 2.25
C MET A 25 -31.39 17.28 3.32
N TYR A 26 -31.87 17.01 4.54
CA TYR A 26 -31.00 16.55 5.61
C TYR A 26 -30.49 15.15 5.36
N VAL A 27 -31.36 14.18 5.06
CA VAL A 27 -30.92 12.80 4.91
C VAL A 27 -30.08 12.64 3.65
N CYS A 28 -30.49 13.17 2.50
CA CYS A 28 -29.68 13.03 1.29
C CYS A 28 -28.37 13.80 1.40
N MET A 29 -28.37 15.07 1.83
CA MET A 29 -27.11 15.82 1.90
C MET A 29 -26.20 15.25 2.98
N TYR A 30 -26.72 14.94 4.17
CA TYR A 30 -25.88 14.47 5.27
C TYR A 30 -25.38 13.05 5.02
N VAL A 31 -26.24 12.13 4.56
CA VAL A 31 -25.80 10.76 4.23
C VAL A 31 -24.87 10.76 3.03
N CYS A 32 -25.16 11.48 1.94
CA CYS A 32 -24.25 11.53 0.80
C CYS A 32 -22.93 12.18 1.19
N MET A 33 -22.92 13.33 1.86
CA MET A 33 -21.68 13.98 2.26
C MET A 33 -20.88 13.12 3.24
N TYR A 34 -21.53 12.57 4.27
CA TYR A 34 -20.83 11.79 5.29
C TYR A 34 -20.33 10.46 4.73
N VAL A 35 -21.14 9.72 3.97
CA VAL A 35 -20.73 8.45 3.37
C VAL A 35 -19.67 8.70 2.29
N CYS A 36 -19.84 9.66 1.39
CA CYS A 36 -18.83 9.94 0.37
C CYS A 36 -17.52 10.42 1.00
N MET A 37 -17.55 11.37 1.94
CA MET A 37 -16.33 11.85 2.58
C MET A 37 -15.66 10.77 3.42
N TYR A 38 -16.43 10.01 4.20
CA TYR A 38 -15.86 8.96 5.03
C TYR A 38 -15.30 7.83 4.18
N VAL A 39 -16.05 7.31 3.20
CA VAL A 39 -15.57 6.23 2.34
C VAL A 39 -14.37 6.68 1.50
N CYS A 40 -14.43 7.85 0.84
CA CYS A 40 -13.31 8.34 0.04
C CYS A 40 -12.07 8.60 0.89
N MET A 41 -12.20 9.23 2.06
CA MET A 41 -11.03 9.58 2.88
C MET A 41 -10.48 8.36 3.62
N TYR A 42 -11.32 7.57 4.30
CA TYR A 42 -10.83 6.42 5.07
C TYR A 42 -10.40 5.27 4.17
N VAL A 43 -11.22 4.90 3.18
CA VAL A 43 -10.93 3.71 2.36
C VAL A 43 -9.87 4.03 1.32
N CYS A 44 -10.03 5.10 0.54
CA CYS A 44 -9.07 5.36 -0.53
C CYS A 44 -7.73 5.87 0.01
N ILE A 45 -7.71 6.85 0.90
CA ILE A 45 -6.44 7.44 1.36
C ILE A 45 -5.78 6.54 2.41
N MET A 46 -6.52 6.16 3.43
CA MET A 46 -5.90 5.44 4.54
C MET A 46 -5.60 3.98 4.20
N TYR A 47 -6.49 3.28 3.50
CA TYR A 47 -6.24 1.87 3.19
C TYR A 47 -5.35 1.72 1.97
N VAL A 48 -5.67 2.35 0.84
CA VAL A 48 -4.89 2.13 -0.39
C VAL A 48 -3.53 2.81 -0.28
N CYS A 49 -3.46 4.09 0.06
CA CYS A 49 -2.17 4.77 0.06
C CYS A 49 -1.26 4.30 1.20
N MET A 50 -1.73 4.21 2.45
CA MET A 50 -0.83 3.76 3.53
C MET A 50 -0.54 2.27 3.43
N TYR A 51 -1.54 1.41 3.26
CA TYR A 51 -1.30 -0.03 3.31
C TYR A 51 -0.52 -0.50 2.08
N VAL A 52 -0.93 -0.10 0.87
CA VAL A 52 -0.23 -0.54 -0.35
C VAL A 52 1.15 0.10 -0.42
N CYS A 53 1.31 1.42 -0.18
CA CYS A 53 2.64 2.01 -0.26
C CYS A 53 3.55 1.50 0.86
N MET A 54 3.09 1.41 2.11
CA MET A 54 3.95 0.91 3.20
C MET A 54 4.28 -0.56 3.00
N TYR A 55 3.30 -1.40 2.64
CA TYR A 55 3.54 -2.83 2.47
C TYR A 55 4.43 -3.09 1.26
N VAL A 56 4.14 -2.49 0.10
CA VAL A 56 4.94 -2.67 -1.10
C VAL A 56 6.34 -2.08 -0.90
N CYS A 57 6.48 -0.85 -0.40
CA CYS A 57 7.81 -0.27 -0.17
C CYS A 57 8.60 -1.06 0.87
N MET A 58 8.02 -1.41 2.02
CA MET A 58 8.74 -2.17 3.04
C MET A 58 9.09 -3.58 2.55
N TYR A 59 8.13 -4.28 1.95
CA TYR A 59 8.34 -5.65 1.53
C TYR A 59 9.30 -5.73 0.35
N VAL A 60 9.13 -4.89 -0.69
CA VAL A 60 10.03 -4.86 -1.84
C VAL A 60 11.41 -4.39 -1.41
N CYS A 61 11.54 -3.29 -0.64
CA CYS A 61 12.86 -2.83 -0.20
C CYS A 61 13.54 -3.86 0.71
N MET A 62 12.84 -4.43 1.70
CA MET A 62 13.43 -5.44 2.59
C MET A 62 13.80 -6.70 1.82
N TYR A 63 12.91 -7.21 0.97
CA TYR A 63 13.16 -8.45 0.24
C TYR A 63 14.26 -8.27 -0.78
N VAL A 64 14.22 -7.21 -1.60
CA VAL A 64 15.24 -6.92 -2.60
C VAL A 64 16.58 -6.63 -1.93
N CYS A 65 16.64 -5.77 -0.91
CA CYS A 65 17.90 -5.49 -0.22
C CYS A 65 18.45 -6.74 0.47
N MET A 66 17.63 -7.51 1.20
CA MET A 66 18.10 -8.71 1.88
C MET A 66 18.53 -9.78 0.88
N TYR A 67 17.72 -10.09 -0.13
CA TYR A 67 18.08 -11.11 -1.12
C TYR A 67 19.28 -10.67 -1.92
N VAL A 68 19.25 -9.49 -2.55
CA VAL A 68 20.34 -9.06 -3.43
C VAL A 68 21.63 -8.90 -2.63
N CYS A 69 21.61 -8.25 -1.46
CA CYS A 69 22.83 -8.11 -0.68
C CYS A 69 23.33 -9.47 -0.16
N MET A 70 22.47 -10.33 0.38
CA MET A 70 22.92 -11.63 0.89
C MET A 70 23.39 -12.54 -0.24
N TYR A 71 22.65 -12.66 -1.34
CA TYR A 71 23.04 -13.51 -2.46
C TYR A 71 24.30 -12.99 -3.13
N VAL A 72 24.36 -11.71 -3.47
CA VAL A 72 25.53 -11.14 -4.16
C VAL A 72 26.75 -11.19 -3.24
N CYS A 73 26.64 -10.79 -1.97
CA CYS A 73 27.78 -10.89 -1.05
C CYS A 73 28.21 -12.34 -0.86
N MET A 74 27.29 -13.28 -0.61
CA MET A 74 27.65 -14.68 -0.41
C MET A 74 28.25 -15.30 -1.68
N TYR A 75 27.64 -15.11 -2.84
CA TYR A 75 28.15 -15.66 -4.10
C TYR A 75 29.48 -15.04 -4.46
N VAL A 76 29.59 -13.71 -4.47
CA VAL A 76 30.83 -13.03 -4.85
C VAL A 76 31.93 -13.38 -3.86
N CYS A 77 31.70 -13.32 -2.54
CA CYS A 77 32.73 -13.69 -1.58
C CYS A 77 33.14 -15.16 -1.72
N MET A 78 32.19 -16.09 -1.82
CA MET A 78 32.51 -17.51 -1.94
C MET A 78 33.22 -17.82 -3.26
N TYR A 79 32.72 -17.33 -4.40
CA TYR A 79 33.36 -17.56 -5.69
C TYR A 79 34.72 -16.90 -5.77
N VAL A 80 34.83 -15.61 -5.44
CA VAL A 80 36.10 -14.89 -5.54
C VAL A 80 37.12 -15.49 -4.59
N CYS A 81 36.77 -15.75 -3.32
CA CYS A 81 37.72 -16.37 -2.39
C CYS A 81 38.14 -17.76 -2.84
N MET A 82 37.21 -18.62 -3.25
CA MET A 82 37.56 -19.99 -3.69
C MET A 82 38.40 -19.98 -4.96
N TYR A 83 38.00 -19.23 -5.98
CA TYR A 83 38.74 -19.17 -7.23
C TYR A 83 40.11 -18.53 -7.06
N VAL A 84 40.19 -17.39 -6.39
CA VAL A 84 41.47 -16.70 -6.17
C VAL A 84 42.39 -17.56 -5.31
N CYS A 85 41.92 -18.15 -4.22
CA CYS A 85 42.75 -19.04 -3.40
C CYS A 85 43.24 -20.24 -4.19
N MET A 86 42.37 -20.91 -4.94
CA MET A 86 42.76 -22.07 -5.74
C MET A 86 43.77 -21.70 -6.83
N TYR A 87 43.51 -20.63 -7.58
CA TYR A 87 44.43 -20.17 -8.62
C TYR A 87 45.77 -19.75 -8.05
N VAL A 88 45.79 -18.93 -7.00
CA VAL A 88 47.03 -18.47 -6.37
C VAL A 88 47.81 -19.66 -5.79
N CYS A 89 47.16 -20.58 -5.08
CA CYS A 89 47.82 -21.79 -4.57
C CYS A 89 48.42 -22.63 -5.71
N MET A 90 47.68 -22.88 -6.78
CA MET A 90 48.17 -23.65 -7.93
C MET A 90 49.37 -22.98 -8.60
N TYR A 91 49.30 -21.67 -8.85
CA TYR A 91 50.40 -20.92 -9.47
C TYR A 91 51.64 -20.88 -8.58
N VAL A 92 51.47 -20.64 -7.28
CA VAL A 92 52.59 -20.63 -6.33
C VAL A 92 53.22 -22.03 -6.23
N CYS A 93 52.42 -23.09 -6.12
CA CYS A 93 52.94 -24.46 -6.07
C CYS A 93 53.71 -24.83 -7.36
N MET A 94 53.18 -24.49 -8.53
CA MET A 94 53.86 -24.74 -9.81
C MET A 94 55.17 -23.94 -9.90
N TYR A 95 55.18 -22.67 -9.50
CA TYR A 95 56.37 -21.84 -9.54
C TYR A 95 57.45 -22.37 -8.58
N VAL A 96 57.08 -22.78 -7.37
CA VAL A 96 58.01 -23.38 -6.41
C VAL A 96 58.55 -24.71 -6.92
N PHE A 97 57.71 -25.55 -7.52
CA PHE A 97 58.14 -26.84 -8.08
C PHE A 97 59.16 -26.65 -9.21
N ILE A 98 58.88 -25.74 -10.15
CA ILE A 98 59.80 -25.44 -11.27
C ILE A 98 61.13 -24.85 -10.76
N ASN A 99 61.12 -23.96 -9.76
CA ASN A 99 62.36 -23.40 -9.23
C ASN A 99 63.16 -24.36 -8.35
N ASN A 100 62.56 -25.45 -7.86
CA ASN A 100 63.28 -26.50 -7.12
C ASN A 100 63.82 -27.60 -8.04
N GLU A 101 63.39 -27.66 -9.30
CA GLU A 101 63.85 -28.63 -10.31
C GLU A 101 64.93 -28.06 -11.26
N VAL A 102 65.30 -26.78 -11.11
CA VAL A 102 66.43 -26.11 -11.81
C VAL A 102 67.57 -25.88 -10.83
#